data_AF-A0A259I4Z3-F1
#
_entry.id   AF-A0A259I4Z3-F1
#
_cell.length_a   1.000
_cell.length_b   1.000
_cell.length_c   1.000
_cell.angle_alpha   90.00
_cell.angle_beta   90.00
_cell.angle_gamma   90.00
#
_symmetry.space_group_name_H-M   'P 1'
#
loop_
_entity.id
_entity.type
_entity.pdbx_description
1 polymer ?
#
loop_
_entity_poly.entity_id
_entity_poly.type
_entity_poly.pdbx_seq_one_letter_code
_entity_poly.pdbx_strand_id
1 'polypeptide(L)'
;MGANPALGVLFHWIGGFSSASFYVPYKRIKLWSWEVFWLAGGLFSWLIAPWFFASVQTNDLLGVLSALSFVFLIWCLFWGAMWGFGGLTFGLTMRYLGLSLGMAVALGLTTV
;
A
#
# COMPACT_ATOMS: atom_id res chain seq x y z
N MET A 1 -6.00 24.57 -13.37
CA MET A 1 -4.57 24.38 -13.04
C MET A 1 -3.91 23.72 -14.24
N GLY A 2 -2.98 24.40 -14.93
CA GLY A 2 -2.31 23.83 -16.11
C GLY A 2 -1.38 22.67 -15.72
N ALA A 3 -1.25 21.67 -16.59
CA ALA A 3 -0.29 20.59 -16.37
C ALA A 3 1.13 21.18 -16.35
N ASN A 4 1.84 21.04 -15.22
CA ASN A 4 3.24 21.39 -15.09
C ASN A 4 4.07 20.09 -15.08
N PRO A 5 4.70 19.71 -16.20
CA PRO A 5 5.46 18.46 -16.29
C PRO A 5 6.58 18.36 -15.26
N ALA A 6 7.25 19.47 -14.92
CA ALA A 6 8.32 19.46 -13.92
C ALA A 6 7.80 19.14 -12.52
N LEU A 7 6.64 19.70 -12.15
CA LEU A 7 5.97 19.38 -10.89
C LEU A 7 5.52 17.92 -10.84
N GLY A 8 5.02 17.40 -11.97
CA GLY A 8 4.66 15.99 -12.12
C GLY A 8 5.84 15.04 -11.94
N VAL A 9 6.99 15.35 -12.55
CA VAL A 9 8.24 14.61 -12.36
C VAL A 9 8.70 14.66 -10.90
N LEU A 10 8.62 15.83 -10.26
CA LEU A 10 8.98 15.98 -8.85
C LEU A 10 8.10 15.11 -7.94
N PHE A 11 6.77 15.14 -8.12
CA PHE A 11 5.87 14.28 -7.34
C PHE A 11 6.10 12.79 -7.62
N HIS A 12 6.37 12.42 -8.87
CA HIS A 12 6.71 11.05 -9.22
C HIS A 12 8.01 10.60 -8.54
N TRP A 13 9.02 11.46 -8.52
CA TRP A 13 10.28 11.20 -7.83
C TRP A 13 10.10 11.05 -6.31
N ILE A 14 9.32 11.92 -5.66
CA ILE A 14 9.00 11.82 -4.23
C ILE A 14 8.25 10.51 -3.94
N GLY A 15 7.31 10.12 -4.79
CA GLY A 15 6.58 8.86 -4.67
C GLY A 15 7.51 7.64 -4.80
N GLY A 16 8.38 7.63 -5.81
CA GLY A 16 9.38 6.58 -6.01
C GLY A 16 10.37 6.49 -4.84
N PHE A 17 10.85 7.63 -4.35
CA PHE A 17 11.73 7.70 -3.18
C PHE A 17 11.06 7.14 -1.92
N SER A 18 9.79 7.49 -1.69
CA SER A 18 9.02 7.00 -0.55
C SER A 18 8.81 5.48 -0.62
N SER A 19 8.47 4.95 -1.81
CA SER A 19 8.31 3.51 -2.05
C SER A 19 9.62 2.72 -1.85
N ALA A 20 10.73 3.23 -2.37
CA ALA A 20 12.04 2.59 -2.18
C ALA A 20 12.52 2.62 -0.72
N SER A 21 12.26 3.74 -0.03
CA SER A 21 12.67 3.94 1.37
C SER A 21 11.84 3.12 2.35
N PHE A 22 10.60 2.76 2.00
CA PHE A 22 9.70 1.98 2.85
C PHE A 22 10.32 0.68 3.36
N TYR A 23 11.13 0.01 2.54
CA TYR A 23 11.79 -1.25 2.88
C TYR A 23 13.14 -1.10 3.61
N VAL A 24 13.69 0.12 3.69
CA VAL A 24 15.02 0.37 4.28
C VAL A 24 15.05 0.15 5.80
N PRO A 25 14.09 0.65 6.60
CA PRO A 25 14.02 0.36 8.04
C PRO A 25 13.89 -1.13 8.34
N TYR A 26 13.31 -1.89 7.41
CA TYR A 26 12.98 -3.30 7.61
C TYR A 26 14.24 -4.16 7.73
N LYS A 27 15.36 -3.74 7.12
CA LYS A 27 16.67 -4.38 7.30
C LYS A 27 17.22 -4.30 8.74
N ARG A 28 16.70 -3.39 9.57
CA ARG A 28 17.13 -3.23 10.97
C ARG A 28 16.36 -4.15 11.93
N ILE A 29 15.23 -4.71 11.52
CA ILE A 29 14.40 -5.60 12.34
C ILE A 29 14.84 -7.04 12.07
N LYS A 30 15.71 -7.57 12.93
CA LYS A 30 16.31 -8.92 12.77
C LYS A 30 15.59 -10.03 13.53
N LEU A 31 14.70 -9.69 14.46
CA LEU A 31 14.12 -10.62 15.43
C LEU A 31 12.68 -11.05 15.09
N TRP A 32 12.05 -10.41 14.11
CA TRP A 32 10.65 -10.70 13.78
C TRP A 32 10.61 -11.68 12.61
N SER A 33 9.64 -12.60 12.66
CA SER A 33 9.30 -13.35 11.46
C SER A 33 8.73 -12.37 10.42
N TRP A 34 8.94 -12.71 9.14
CA TRP A 34 8.50 -11.87 8.03
C TRP A 34 6.97 -11.62 8.06
N GLU A 35 6.18 -12.59 8.53
CA GLU A 35 4.72 -12.51 8.62
C GLU A 35 4.29 -11.45 9.65
N VAL A 36 4.87 -11.49 10.86
CA VAL A 36 4.60 -10.50 11.91
C VAL A 36 5.02 -9.11 11.45
N PHE A 37 6.15 -9.04 10.78
CA PHE A 37 6.69 -7.82 10.19
C PHE A 37 5.77 -7.22 9.11
N TRP A 38 5.33 -8.04 8.15
CA TRP A 38 4.43 -7.63 7.07
C TRP A 38 3.06 -7.20 7.61
N LEU A 39 2.51 -7.94 8.57
CA LEU A 39 1.24 -7.62 9.21
C LEU A 39 1.30 -6.31 10.00
N ALA A 40 2.37 -6.05 10.75
CA ALA A 40 2.52 -4.81 11.51
C ALA A 40 2.67 -3.59 10.57
N GLY A 41 3.48 -3.72 9.51
CA GLY A 41 3.62 -2.67 8.49
C GLY A 41 2.32 -2.42 7.73
N GLY A 42 1.59 -3.49 7.39
CA GLY A 42 0.27 -3.42 6.77
C GLY A 42 -0.77 -2.75 7.67
N LEU A 43 -0.83 -3.11 8.96
CA LEU A 43 -1.74 -2.50 9.92
C LEU A 43 -1.51 -0.99 10.03
N PHE A 44 -0.24 -0.58 10.16
CA PHE A 44 0.08 0.84 10.22
C PHE A 44 -0.29 1.58 8.92
N SER A 45 0.06 1.00 7.76
CA SER A 45 -0.10 1.66 6.47
C SER A 45 -1.53 1.66 5.95
N TRP A 46 -2.32 0.63 6.28
CA TRP A 46 -3.68 0.45 5.73
C TRP A 46 -4.79 0.80 6.70
N LEU A 47 -4.53 0.76 8.02
CA LEU A 47 -5.51 1.12 9.03
C LEU A 47 -5.13 2.45 9.71
N ILE A 48 -3.95 2.54 10.32
CA ILE A 48 -3.61 3.69 11.16
C ILE A 48 -3.44 4.97 10.31
N ALA A 49 -2.60 4.93 9.28
CA ALA A 49 -2.30 6.11 8.48
C ALA A 49 -3.55 6.66 7.76
N PRO A 50 -4.38 5.87 7.07
CA PRO A 50 -5.57 6.39 6.41
C PRO A 50 -6.58 7.00 7.39
N TRP A 51 -6.81 6.37 8.56
CA TRP A 51 -7.71 6.92 9.58
C TRP A 51 -7.16 8.21 10.19
N PHE A 52 -5.86 8.30 10.42
CA PHE A 52 -5.22 9.51 10.92
C PHE A 52 -5.32 10.67 9.92
N PHE A 53 -4.96 10.45 8.67
CA PHE A 53 -5.07 11.51 7.66
C PHE A 53 -6.53 11.88 7.39
N ALA A 54 -7.43 10.91 7.34
CA ALA A 54 -8.86 11.18 7.15
C ALA A 54 -9.45 11.98 8.32
N SER A 55 -9.03 11.74 9.57
CA SER A 55 -9.54 12.50 10.72
C SER A 55 -9.03 13.94 10.77
N VAL A 56 -7.82 14.20 10.27
CA VAL A 56 -7.24 15.55 10.22
C VAL A 56 -7.70 16.34 8.99
N GLN A 57 -7.90 15.68 7.86
CA GLN A 57 -8.20 16.33 6.57
C GLN A 57 -9.71 16.47 6.31
N THR A 58 -10.57 15.83 7.11
CA THR A 58 -12.03 15.79 6.89
C THR A 58 -12.77 16.32 8.10
N ASN A 59 -13.87 17.05 7.88
CA ASN A 59 -14.67 17.64 8.96
C ASN A 59 -15.70 16.66 9.56
N ASP A 60 -16.17 15.66 8.79
CA ASP A 60 -17.17 14.69 9.23
C ASP A 60 -16.91 13.30 8.65
N LEU A 61 -15.83 12.66 9.10
CA LEU A 61 -15.42 11.34 8.61
C LEU A 61 -16.50 10.28 8.88
N LEU A 62 -17.05 10.25 10.09
CA LEU A 62 -18.02 9.22 10.47
C LEU A 62 -19.38 9.43 9.80
N GLY A 63 -19.82 10.67 9.60
CA GLY A 63 -21.03 10.96 8.84
C GLY A 63 -20.94 10.46 7.40
N VAL A 64 -19.82 10.74 6.72
CA VAL A 64 -19.57 10.25 5.35
C VAL A 64 -19.56 8.73 5.29
N LEU A 65 -18.89 8.06 6.23
CA LEU A 65 -18.85 6.59 6.28
C LEU A 65 -20.22 5.99 6.57
N SER A 66 -21.03 6.63 7.43
CA SER A 66 -22.38 6.18 7.77
C SER A 66 -23.39 6.34 6.63
N ALA A 67 -23.13 7.27 5.71
CA ALA A 67 -23.96 7.50 4.53
C ALA A 67 -23.75 6.46 3.41
N LEU A 68 -22.75 5.57 3.57
CA LEU A 68 -22.45 4.54 2.58
C LEU A 68 -23.50 3.43 2.59
N SER A 69 -23.89 2.96 1.40
CA SER A 69 -24.78 1.81 1.28
C SER A 69 -24.08 0.51 1.67
N PHE A 70 -24.84 -0.45 2.20
CA PHE A 70 -24.29 -1.75 2.61
C PHE A 70 -23.63 -2.51 1.45
N VAL A 71 -24.20 -2.43 0.24
CA VAL A 71 -23.65 -3.06 -0.97
C VAL A 71 -22.30 -2.44 -1.33
N PHE A 72 -22.17 -1.11 -1.22
CA PHE A 72 -20.90 -0.42 -1.45
C PHE A 72 -19.82 -0.89 -0.46
N LEU A 73 -20.17 -0.98 0.83
CA LEU A 73 -19.24 -1.48 1.85
C LEU A 73 -18.76 -2.91 1.57
N ILE A 74 -19.66 -3.81 1.14
CA ILE A 74 -19.27 -5.18 0.75
C ILE A 74 -18.24 -5.16 -0.37
N TRP A 75 -18.48 -4.38 -1.44
CA TRP A 75 -17.54 -4.33 -2.56
C TRP A 75 -16.20 -3.70 -2.16
N CYS A 76 -16.21 -2.65 -1.33
CA CYS A 76 -14.97 -2.08 -0.79
C CYS A 76 -14.17 -3.10 0.01
N LEU A 77 -14.83 -3.86 0.88
CA LEU A 77 -14.18 -4.92 1.66
C LEU A 77 -13.68 -6.07 0.77
N PHE A 78 -14.47 -6.47 -0.23
CA PHE A 78 -14.11 -7.51 -1.17
C PHE A 78 -12.86 -7.15 -1.99
N TRP A 79 -12.84 -5.98 -2.61
CA TRP A 79 -11.69 -5.51 -3.38
C TRP A 79 -10.47 -5.25 -2.47
N GLY A 80 -10.69 -4.76 -1.25
CA GLY A 80 -9.64 -4.63 -0.24
C GLY A 80 -9.02 -5.98 0.12
N ALA A 81 -9.85 -7.02 0.30
CA ALA A 81 -9.38 -8.37 0.57
C ALA A 81 -8.61 -8.97 -0.61
N MET A 82 -9.10 -8.80 -1.84
CA MET A 82 -8.38 -9.24 -3.05
C MET A 82 -7.04 -8.54 -3.21
N TRP A 83 -6.99 -7.22 -2.98
CA TRP A 83 -5.75 -6.46 -3.00
C TRP A 83 -4.78 -6.94 -1.92
N GLY A 84 -5.25 -7.17 -0.69
CA GLY A 84 -4.44 -7.71 0.40
C GLY A 84 -3.89 -9.09 0.10
N PHE A 85 -4.69 -9.97 -0.53
CA PHE A 85 -4.24 -11.28 -0.99
C PHE A 85 -3.15 -11.17 -2.07
N GLY A 86 -3.32 -10.27 -3.04
CA GLY A 86 -2.30 -9.97 -4.04
C GLY A 86 -1.01 -9.41 -3.42
N GLY A 87 -1.13 -8.49 -2.47
CA GLY A 87 0.03 -7.92 -1.76
C GLY A 87 0.79 -8.95 -0.93
N LEU A 88 0.09 -9.91 -0.30
CA LEU A 88 0.70 -10.98 0.48
C LEU A 88 1.47 -11.95 -0.41
N THR A 89 0.85 -12.40 -1.50
CA THR A 89 1.48 -13.31 -2.46
C THR A 89 2.67 -12.65 -3.16
N PHE A 90 2.56 -11.39 -3.55
CA PHE A 90 3.68 -10.59 -4.06
C PHE A 90 4.83 -10.47 -3.06
N GLY A 91 4.51 -10.21 -1.80
CA GLY A 91 5.50 -10.16 -0.72
C GLY A 91 6.25 -11.49 -0.54
N LEU A 92 5.55 -12.62 -0.64
CA LEU A 92 6.15 -13.95 -0.63
C LEU A 92 7.06 -14.17 -1.84
N THR A 93 6.63 -13.74 -3.04
CA THR A 93 7.47 -13.80 -4.25
C THR A 93 8.80 -13.07 -4.03
N MET A 94 8.76 -11.84 -3.48
CA MET A 94 9.99 -11.09 -3.20
C MET A 94 10.85 -11.74 -2.12
N ARG A 95 10.23 -12.41 -1.13
CA ARG A 95 10.95 -13.15 -0.09
C ARG A 95 11.70 -14.36 -0.64
N TYR A 96 11.10 -15.13 -1.55
CA TYR A 96 11.68 -16.36 -2.07
C TYR A 96 12.57 -16.17 -3.30
N LEU A 97 12.20 -15.26 -4.21
CA LEU A 97 12.94 -15.02 -5.46
C LEU A 97 13.91 -13.82 -5.38
N GLY A 98 13.80 -13.02 -4.33
CA GLY A 98 14.53 -11.75 -4.21
C GLY A 98 13.94 -10.64 -5.09
N LEU A 99 14.39 -9.41 -4.85
CA LEU A 99 13.84 -8.21 -5.50
C LEU A 99 14.09 -8.18 -7.02
N SER A 100 15.24 -8.67 -7.51
CA SER A 100 15.56 -8.59 -8.94
C SER A 100 14.70 -9.55 -9.78
N LEU A 101 14.71 -10.84 -9.45
CA LEU A 101 13.98 -11.86 -10.19
C LEU A 101 12.47 -11.80 -9.90
N GLY A 102 12.11 -11.57 -8.63
CA GLY A 102 10.71 -11.47 -8.21
C GLY A 102 9.97 -10.35 -8.94
N MET A 103 10.58 -9.16 -9.06
CA MET A 103 9.97 -8.04 -9.80
C MET A 103 9.84 -8.33 -11.28
N ALA A 104 10.85 -8.95 -11.92
CA ALA A 104 10.80 -9.30 -13.33
C ALA A 104 9.67 -10.29 -13.64
N VAL A 105 9.50 -11.33 -12.82
CA VAL A 105 8.44 -12.34 -12.99
C VAL A 105 7.06 -11.74 -12.69
N ALA A 106 6.92 -11.02 -11.58
CA ALA A 106 5.64 -10.44 -11.18
C ALA A 106 5.13 -9.42 -12.22
N LEU A 107 6.01 -8.51 -12.68
CA LEU A 107 5.66 -7.55 -13.72
C LEU A 107 5.42 -8.27 -15.04
N GLY A 108 6.27 -9.20 -15.48
CA GLY A 108 6.10 -9.91 -16.75
C GLY A 108 4.78 -10.70 -16.86
N LEU A 109 4.24 -11.18 -15.74
CA LEU A 109 2.94 -11.88 -15.70
C LEU A 109 1.73 -10.94 -15.59
N THR A 110 1.93 -9.68 -15.19
CA THR A 110 0.84 -8.72 -14.92
C THR A 110 0.84 -7.52 -15.85
N THR A 111 1.89 -7.33 -16.66
CA THR A 111 1.91 -6.36 -17.75
C THR A 111 1.04 -6.87 -18.90
N VAL A 112 -0.05 -6.15 -19.17
CA VAL A 112 -0.88 -6.25 -20.39
C VAL A 112 -0.66 -4.99 -21.20
#